data_AF-A0A9R0Q2X1-F1
#
_entry.id   AF-A0A9R0Q2X1-F1
#
_cell.length_a   1.000
_cell.length_b   1.000
_cell.length_c   1.000
_cell.angle_alpha   90.00
_cell.angle_beta   90.00
_cell.angle_gamma   90.00
#
_symmetry.space_group_name_H-M   'P 1'
#
loop_
_entity.id
_entity.type
_entity.pdbx_description
1 polymer ?
#
loop_
_entity_poly.entity_id
_entity_poly.type
_entity_poly.pdbx_seq_one_letter_code
_entity_poly.pdbx_strand_id
1 'polypeptide(L)'
;MGKYFCEKCNFFDDDNWRHRQLLPLRKMRCVGCESYCVYLFDSTMDISVLHCGHTIHLECLNEMRVHHHFSCPVCSRSACDMTDAWQKLDQEVAATPMPEFYQKKMVWILCNDCGATSSVRFHVLAQKCPGCSSYNTRETRGGPAIAACSRV
;
A
#
# COMPACT_ATOMS: atom_id res chain seq x y z
N MET A 1 2.46 -18.17 -31.79
CA MET A 1 3.76 -17.84 -31.17
C MET A 1 3.96 -16.37 -31.48
N GLY A 2 3.88 -15.51 -30.45
CA GLY A 2 3.82 -14.05 -30.54
C GLY A 2 4.71 -13.48 -31.63
N LYS A 3 4.17 -12.60 -32.48
CA LYS A 3 4.88 -12.06 -33.64
C LYS A 3 6.07 -11.15 -33.30
N TYR A 4 6.21 -10.63 -32.08
CA TYR A 4 7.37 -9.77 -31.79
C TYR A 4 7.98 -9.83 -30.36
N PHE A 5 9.09 -9.10 -30.11
CA PHE A 5 9.92 -9.18 -28.88
C PHE A 5 10.33 -7.86 -28.15
N CYS A 6 10.07 -7.72 -26.82
CA CYS A 6 10.18 -6.47 -26.00
C CYS A 6 11.15 -6.75 -24.88
N GLU A 7 12.21 -5.97 -24.92
CA GLU A 7 13.36 -6.04 -24.03
C GLU A 7 13.05 -5.42 -22.66
N LYS A 8 12.05 -4.53 -22.56
CA LYS A 8 11.63 -3.93 -21.27
C LYS A 8 10.86 -4.89 -20.36
N CYS A 9 10.26 -5.96 -20.89
CA CYS A 9 9.42 -6.84 -20.07
C CYS A 9 9.51 -8.36 -20.42
N ASN A 10 10.41 -8.76 -21.33
CA ASN A 10 10.84 -10.15 -21.67
C ASN A 10 9.86 -11.33 -22.07
N PHE A 11 8.61 -11.18 -22.58
CA PHE A 11 7.67 -12.21 -23.13
C PHE A 11 6.89 -11.99 -24.47
N PHE A 12 6.88 -12.92 -25.44
CA PHE A 12 6.27 -12.75 -26.80
C PHE A 12 4.77 -12.40 -26.90
N ASP A 13 4.39 -11.45 -27.77
CA ASP A 13 3.02 -10.90 -27.93
C ASP A 13 2.57 -10.98 -29.41
N ASP A 14 1.30 -11.30 -29.70
CA ASP A 14 0.75 -11.52 -31.05
C ASP A 14 0.27 -10.21 -31.73
N ASP A 15 0.01 -9.14 -30.96
CA ASP A 15 -0.35 -7.79 -31.43
C ASP A 15 0.77 -6.78 -31.14
N ASN A 16 1.23 -6.04 -32.17
CA ASN A 16 2.51 -5.29 -32.24
C ASN A 16 2.72 -4.15 -31.19
N TRP A 17 2.78 -4.49 -29.89
CA TRP A 17 4.01 -4.42 -29.10
C TRP A 17 4.27 -3.24 -28.14
N ARG A 18 3.41 -3.05 -27.13
CA ARG A 18 3.73 -2.16 -25.98
C ARG A 18 3.41 -2.68 -24.56
N HIS A 19 2.81 -3.86 -24.34
CA HIS A 19 2.28 -4.23 -22.99
C HIS A 19 2.76 -5.56 -22.42
N ARG A 20 4.07 -5.73 -22.41
CA ARG A 20 4.69 -6.93 -21.85
C ARG A 20 4.95 -6.82 -20.33
N GLN A 21 4.60 -5.73 -19.67
CA GLN A 21 4.78 -5.56 -18.22
C GLN A 21 3.69 -6.26 -17.38
N LEU A 22 2.76 -6.98 -18.02
CA LEU A 22 1.54 -7.49 -17.40
C LEU A 22 1.55 -9.00 -17.10
N LEU A 23 2.64 -9.74 -17.36
CA LEU A 23 2.61 -11.21 -17.25
C LEU A 23 2.89 -11.81 -15.87
N PRO A 24 3.49 -11.13 -14.88
CA PRO A 24 3.36 -11.58 -13.49
C PRO A 24 1.90 -11.55 -13.01
N LEU A 25 1.03 -10.78 -13.67
CA LEU A 25 -0.37 -10.61 -13.27
C LEU A 25 -1.21 -11.86 -13.56
N ARG A 26 -0.82 -12.72 -14.52
CA ARG A 26 -1.55 -13.96 -14.86
C ARG A 26 -1.61 -14.98 -13.72
N LYS A 27 -0.78 -14.82 -12.68
CA LYS A 27 -0.84 -15.60 -11.43
C LYS A 27 -1.09 -14.72 -10.20
N MET A 28 -1.55 -13.48 -10.36
CA MET A 28 -1.96 -12.69 -9.21
C MET A 28 -3.31 -13.20 -8.73
N ARG A 29 -3.24 -13.89 -7.59
CA ARG A 29 -4.39 -14.29 -6.79
C ARG A 29 -4.98 -13.03 -6.19
N CYS A 30 -6.27 -12.80 -6.39
CA CYS A 30 -6.96 -11.77 -5.62
C CYS A 30 -6.99 -12.20 -4.15
N VAL A 31 -6.17 -11.56 -3.31
CA VAL A 31 -6.08 -11.85 -1.87
C VAL A 31 -7.35 -11.38 -1.13
N GLY A 32 -8.19 -10.55 -1.78
CA GLY A 32 -9.45 -10.06 -1.23
C GLY A 32 -10.65 -11.00 -1.36
N CYS A 33 -10.60 -12.04 -2.20
CA CYS A 33 -11.71 -12.99 -2.34
C CYS A 33 -11.60 -14.11 -1.29
N GLU A 34 -12.44 -14.12 -0.27
CA GLU A 34 -12.45 -15.18 0.77
C GLU A 34 -12.85 -16.57 0.24
N SER A 35 -13.47 -16.67 -0.94
CA SER A 35 -14.08 -17.92 -1.40
C SER A 35 -13.72 -18.37 -2.82
N TYR A 36 -12.96 -17.58 -3.58
CA TYR A 36 -12.52 -18.00 -4.91
C TYR A 36 -11.12 -17.45 -5.24
N CYS A 37 -10.14 -18.35 -5.22
CA CYS A 37 -8.83 -18.14 -5.85
C CYS A 37 -8.98 -18.15 -7.38
N VAL A 38 -9.73 -17.20 -7.95
CA VAL A 38 -9.71 -17.00 -9.41
C VAL A 38 -8.46 -16.23 -9.77
N TYR A 39 -7.77 -16.67 -10.81
CA TYR A 39 -6.75 -15.86 -11.45
C TYR A 39 -7.44 -14.61 -12.03
N LEU A 40 -6.87 -13.42 -11.81
CA LEU A 40 -7.45 -12.13 -12.27
C LEU A 40 -7.80 -12.09 -13.76
N PHE A 41 -7.23 -12.99 -14.58
CA PHE A 41 -7.42 -13.07 -16.03
C PHE A 41 -8.22 -14.30 -16.49
N ASP A 42 -8.58 -15.19 -15.56
CA ASP A 42 -9.48 -16.32 -15.82
C ASP A 42 -10.92 -15.99 -15.42
N SER A 43 -11.12 -14.86 -14.73
CA SER A 43 -12.43 -14.29 -14.41
C SER A 43 -12.88 -13.32 -15.51
N THR A 44 -14.18 -13.29 -15.82
CA THR A 44 -14.78 -12.25 -16.68
C THR A 44 -15.05 -10.95 -15.93
N MET A 45 -14.62 -10.84 -14.67
CA MET A 45 -14.84 -9.67 -13.82
C MET A 45 -13.92 -8.51 -14.19
N ASP A 46 -14.46 -7.30 -14.11
CA ASP A 46 -13.68 -6.08 -14.30
C ASP A 46 -12.56 -5.96 -13.26
N ILE A 47 -11.43 -5.41 -13.69
CA ILE A 47 -10.24 -5.17 -12.87
C ILE A 47 -10.04 -3.69 -12.62
N SER A 48 -9.46 -3.36 -11.47
CA SER A 48 -9.05 -2.01 -11.08
C SER A 48 -7.59 -2.00 -10.63
N VAL A 49 -6.89 -0.91 -10.92
CA VAL A 49 -5.50 -0.68 -10.51
C VAL A 49 -5.51 0.26 -9.30
N LEU A 50 -4.98 -0.19 -8.17
CA LEU A 50 -4.84 0.64 -6.97
C LEU A 50 -3.74 1.69 -7.14
N HIS A 51 -3.71 2.70 -6.26
CA HIS A 51 -2.67 3.74 -6.28
C HIS A 51 -1.23 3.21 -6.15
N CYS A 52 -1.07 2.05 -5.49
CA CYS A 52 0.22 1.37 -5.37
C CYS A 52 0.64 0.58 -6.63
N GLY A 53 -0.21 0.50 -7.65
CA GLY A 53 0.02 -0.25 -8.89
C GLY A 53 -0.44 -1.71 -8.87
N HIS A 54 -0.86 -2.25 -7.71
CA HIS A 54 -1.42 -3.59 -7.64
C HIS A 54 -2.85 -3.64 -8.21
N THR A 55 -3.16 -4.71 -8.94
CA THR A 55 -4.47 -4.95 -9.54
C THR A 55 -5.34 -5.83 -8.66
N ILE A 56 -6.62 -5.47 -8.52
CA ILE A 56 -7.67 -6.26 -7.85
C ILE A 56 -8.95 -6.23 -8.68
N HIS A 57 -9.91 -7.12 -8.41
CA HIS A 57 -11.24 -7.04 -9.04
C HIS A 57 -11.97 -5.77 -8.59
N LEU A 58 -12.78 -5.20 -9.48
CA LEU A 58 -13.63 -4.05 -9.18
C LEU A 58 -14.62 -4.34 -8.05
N GLU A 59 -15.17 -5.56 -8.02
CA GLU A 59 -16.06 -6.02 -6.95
C GLU A 59 -15.34 -6.05 -5.60
N CYS A 60 -14.13 -6.61 -5.53
CA CYS A 60 -13.33 -6.59 -4.31
C CYS A 60 -12.96 -5.17 -3.87
N LEU A 61 -12.70 -4.24 -4.82
CA LEU A 61 -12.50 -2.84 -4.49
C LEU A 61 -13.76 -2.21 -3.88
N ASN A 62 -14.94 -2.59 -4.37
CA ASN A 62 -16.21 -2.10 -3.83
C ASN A 62 -16.47 -2.68 -2.43
N GLU A 63 -16.21 -3.97 -2.19
CA GLU A 63 -16.27 -4.58 -0.86
C GLU A 63 -15.33 -3.88 0.12
N MET A 64 -14.09 -3.62 -0.28
CA MET A 64 -13.12 -2.84 0.49
C MET A 64 -13.67 -1.47 0.88
N ARG A 65 -14.36 -0.78 -0.03
CA ARG A 65 -15.00 0.52 0.24
C ARG A 65 -16.15 0.40 1.23
N VAL A 66 -17.02 -0.61 1.07
CA VAL A 66 -18.16 -0.87 1.95
C VAL A 66 -17.70 -1.17 3.37
N HIS A 67 -16.61 -1.93 3.52
CA HIS A 67 -16.04 -2.28 4.83
C HIS A 67 -15.01 -1.26 5.36
N HIS A 68 -14.80 -0.14 4.67
CA HIS A 68 -13.81 0.88 5.02
C HIS A 68 -12.35 0.35 5.13
N HIS A 69 -12.03 -0.70 4.38
CA HIS A 69 -10.69 -1.28 4.30
C HIS A 69 -9.91 -0.66 3.14
N PHE A 70 -9.27 0.48 3.38
CA PHE A 70 -8.56 1.23 2.34
C PHE A 70 -7.08 0.85 2.18
N SER A 71 -6.67 -0.35 2.61
CA SER A 71 -5.29 -0.83 2.51
C SER A 71 -5.19 -1.92 1.44
N CYS A 72 -4.22 -1.78 0.54
CA CYS A 72 -3.91 -2.78 -0.47
C CYS A 72 -3.62 -4.13 0.20
N PRO A 73 -4.31 -5.22 -0.17
CA PRO A 73 -4.09 -6.52 0.47
C PRO A 73 -2.73 -7.14 0.12
N VAL A 74 -2.04 -6.63 -0.90
CA VAL A 74 -0.74 -7.14 -1.35
C VAL A 74 0.43 -6.45 -0.64
N CYS A 75 0.36 -5.13 -0.47
CA CYS A 75 1.50 -4.33 0.04
C CYS A 75 1.15 -3.36 1.17
N SER A 76 -0.10 -3.37 1.64
CA SER A 76 -0.62 -2.52 2.72
C SER A 76 -0.57 -1.00 2.49
N ARG A 77 -0.16 -0.53 1.30
CA ARG A 77 -0.30 0.87 0.89
C ARG A 77 -1.77 1.28 0.76
N SER A 78 -2.04 2.57 0.93
CA SER A 78 -3.37 3.14 0.72
C SER A 78 -3.87 2.80 -0.68
N ALA A 79 -5.10 2.28 -0.75
CA ALA A 79 -5.72 1.79 -1.97
C ALA A 79 -6.17 2.93 -2.88
N CYS A 80 -6.58 4.06 -2.28
CA CYS A 80 -7.05 5.28 -2.94
C CYS A 80 -6.43 6.52 -2.28
N ASP A 81 -6.79 7.70 -2.78
CA ASP A 81 -6.49 8.96 -2.10
C ASP A 81 -7.20 9.00 -0.74
N MET A 82 -6.43 9.26 0.30
CA MET A 82 -6.88 9.30 1.70
C MET A 82 -6.74 10.70 2.31
N THR A 83 -6.45 11.72 1.50
CA THR A 83 -6.19 13.09 1.95
C THR A 83 -7.27 13.63 2.88
N ASP A 84 -8.55 13.49 2.51
CA ASP A 84 -9.68 13.93 3.33
C ASP A 84 -9.78 13.17 4.66
N ALA A 85 -9.47 11.87 4.65
CA ALA A 85 -9.46 11.05 5.87
C ALA A 85 -8.32 11.45 6.81
N TRP A 86 -7.14 11.73 6.26
CA TRP A 86 -5.98 12.22 7.02
C TRP A 86 -6.24 13.60 7.60
N GLN A 87 -6.92 14.48 6.88
CA GLN A 87 -7.30 15.80 7.39
C GLN A 87 -8.28 15.70 8.57
N LYS A 88 -9.22 14.75 8.54
CA LYS A 88 -10.10 14.47 9.69
C LYS A 88 -9.31 13.96 10.89
N LEU A 89 -8.37 13.02 10.68
CA LEU A 89 -7.50 12.56 11.75
C LEU A 89 -6.63 13.68 12.34
N ASP A 90 -6.12 14.60 11.51
CA ASP A 90 -5.40 15.79 11.98
C ASP A 90 -6.25 16.60 12.98
N GLN A 91 -7.53 16.80 12.68
CA GLN A 91 -8.47 17.52 13.55
C GLN A 91 -8.73 16.77 14.86
N GLU A 92 -8.95 15.46 14.79
CA GLU A 92 -9.19 14.62 15.98
C GLU A 92 -7.96 14.54 16.90
N VAL A 93 -6.77 14.45 16.31
CA VAL A 93 -5.48 14.51 17.02
C VAL A 93 -5.31 15.85 17.72
N ALA A 94 -5.60 16.96 17.04
CA ALA A 94 -5.52 18.29 17.64
C ALA A 94 -6.56 18.49 18.77
N ALA A 95 -7.75 17.92 18.62
CA ALA A 95 -8.82 17.98 19.63
C ALA A 95 -8.56 17.09 20.85
N THR A 96 -7.66 16.12 20.75
CA THR A 96 -7.38 15.13 21.80
C THR A 96 -5.94 15.26 22.31
N PRO A 97 -5.62 16.29 23.13
CA PRO A 97 -4.26 16.48 23.61
C PRO A 97 -3.79 15.30 24.47
N MET A 98 -2.56 14.85 24.24
CA MET A 98 -2.00 13.71 24.97
C MET A 98 -1.77 14.03 26.45
N PRO A 99 -2.11 13.09 27.36
CA PRO A 99 -1.79 13.22 28.79
C PRO A 99 -0.29 13.41 29.03
N GLU A 100 0.06 14.11 30.12
CA GLU A 100 1.44 14.53 30.43
C GLU A 100 2.46 13.38 30.39
N PHE A 101 2.08 12.21 30.89
CA PHE A 101 2.94 11.01 30.91
C PHE A 101 3.26 10.45 29.52
N TYR A 102 2.48 10.77 28.48
CA TYR A 102 2.75 10.37 27.10
C TYR A 102 3.27 11.50 26.20
N GLN A 103 3.25 12.77 26.63
CA GLN A 103 3.66 13.90 25.78
C GLN A 103 5.10 13.79 25.26
N LYS A 104 6.00 13.17 26.03
CA LYS A 104 7.40 12.96 25.67
C LYS A 104 7.69 11.57 25.10
N LYS A 105 6.67 10.71 24.99
CA LYS A 105 6.83 9.36 24.44
C LYS A 105 7.07 9.45 22.95
N MET A 106 8.19 8.91 22.50
CA MET A 106 8.53 8.76 21.08
C MET A 106 8.38 7.31 20.67
N VAL A 107 7.87 7.08 19.47
CA VAL A 107 7.75 5.76 18.86
C VAL A 107 8.36 5.77 17.46
N TRP A 108 8.94 4.64 17.07
CA TRP A 108 9.38 4.41 15.72
C TRP A 108 8.22 3.89 14.89
N ILE A 109 8.05 4.44 13.70
CA ILE A 109 7.02 4.04 12.75
C ILE A 109 7.62 3.71 11.40
N LEU A 110 7.02 2.76 10.70
CA LEU A 110 7.18 2.56 9.26
C LEU A 110 5.91 3.06 8.57
N CYS A 111 6.06 3.96 7.60
CA CYS A 111 4.94 4.39 6.76
C CYS A 111 4.76 3.40 5.60
N ASN A 112 3.56 2.86 5.45
CA ASN A 112 3.27 1.92 4.36
C ASN A 112 3.27 2.64 3.00
N ASP A 113 2.82 3.91 2.96
CA ASP A 113 2.69 4.69 1.73
C ASP A 113 4.03 5.10 1.13
N CYS A 114 4.91 5.74 1.90
CA CYS A 114 6.22 6.16 1.41
C CYS A 114 7.35 5.16 1.72
N GLY A 115 7.13 4.17 2.57
CA GLY A 115 8.13 3.18 2.98
C GLY A 115 9.19 3.71 3.96
N ALA A 116 9.12 4.98 4.38
CA ALA A 116 10.10 5.58 5.26
C ALA A 116 9.88 5.17 6.72
N THR A 117 10.98 4.97 7.44
CA THR A 117 10.98 4.80 8.90
C THR A 117 11.29 6.14 9.56
N SER A 118 10.52 6.52 10.58
CA SER A 118 10.71 7.79 11.30
C SER A 118 10.40 7.65 12.78
N SER A 119 11.01 8.49 13.61
CA SER A 119 10.69 8.60 15.03
C SER A 119 9.75 9.79 15.22
N VAL A 120 8.57 9.54 15.78
CA VAL A 120 7.50 10.53 15.94
C VAL A 120 6.96 10.52 17.37
N ARG A 121 6.30 11.62 17.76
CA ARG A 121 5.61 11.67 19.05
C ARG A 121 4.43 10.72 19.03
N PHE A 122 4.32 9.91 20.07
CA PHE A 122 3.23 8.97 20.24
C PHE A 122 1.91 9.70 20.47
N HIS A 123 0.93 9.42 19.62
CA HIS A 123 -0.46 9.79 19.82
C HIS A 123 -1.34 8.54 19.94
N VAL A 124 -2.37 8.56 20.78
CA VAL A 124 -3.25 7.41 20.99
C VAL A 124 -4.10 7.06 19.76
N LEU A 125 -4.48 8.08 18.97
CA LEU A 125 -5.32 7.91 17.79
C LEU A 125 -4.55 7.36 16.58
N ALA A 126 -3.47 8.03 16.18
CA ALA A 126 -2.67 7.62 15.01
C ALA A 126 -1.32 8.35 14.96
N GLN A 127 -0.32 7.71 14.36
CA GLN A 127 1.01 8.31 14.17
C GLN A 127 1.14 8.87 12.74
N LYS A 128 1.37 10.17 12.61
CA LYS A 128 1.52 10.84 11.31
C LYS A 128 2.93 10.64 10.75
N CYS A 129 3.03 10.24 9.48
CA CYS A 129 4.30 10.21 8.77
C CYS A 129 4.76 11.65 8.44
N PRO A 130 5.97 12.08 8.85
CA PRO A 130 6.47 13.42 8.53
C PRO A 130 6.87 13.58 7.06
N GLY A 131 7.12 12.48 6.34
CA GLY A 131 7.58 12.52 4.94
C GLY A 131 6.46 12.67 3.90
N CYS A 132 5.28 12.10 4.16
CA CYS A 132 4.16 12.13 3.21
C CYS A 132 2.81 12.50 3.85
N SER A 133 2.78 12.87 5.13
CA SER A 133 1.57 13.22 5.89
C SER A 133 0.51 12.12 6.03
N SER A 134 0.81 10.89 5.58
CA SER A 134 -0.08 9.74 5.74
C SER A 134 -0.11 9.22 7.18
N TYR A 135 -1.26 8.72 7.61
CA TYR A 135 -1.44 7.98 8.86
C TYR A 135 -1.46 6.46 8.67
N ASN A 136 -1.27 5.96 7.44
CA ASN A 136 -1.09 4.54 7.17
C ASN A 136 0.32 4.09 7.60
N THR A 137 0.51 4.00 8.91
CA THR A 137 1.79 3.73 9.56
C THR A 137 1.64 2.58 10.56
N ARG A 138 2.73 1.87 10.82
CA ARG A 138 2.80 0.84 11.87
C ARG A 138 3.95 1.13 12.81
N GLU A 139 3.74 0.93 14.11
CA GLU A 139 4.80 1.04 15.10
C GLU A 139 5.83 -0.11 14.94
N THR A 140 7.10 0.22 15.07
CA THR A 140 8.22 -0.73 15.00
C THR A 140 9.00 -0.72 16.32
N ARG A 141 9.62 -1.85 16.66
CA ARG A 141 10.35 -2.03 17.94
C ARG A 141 11.71 -1.32 18.00
N GLY A 142 12.09 -0.55 16.98
CA GLY A 142 13.36 0.17 16.92
C GLY A 142 13.51 0.98 15.62
N GLY A 143 14.45 1.94 15.65
CA GLY A 143 14.80 2.76 14.49
C GLY A 143 15.41 1.94 13.36
N PRO A 144 15.61 2.54 12.17
CA PRO A 144 16.21 1.83 11.06
C PRO A 144 17.52 1.22 11.54
N ALA A 145 17.67 -0.10 11.35
CA ALA A 145 18.95 -0.75 11.51
C ALA A 145 19.91 0.02 10.62
N ILE A 146 20.89 0.71 11.22
CA ILE A 146 21.99 1.28 10.46
C ILE A 146 22.59 0.06 9.76
N ALA A 147 22.34 -0.08 8.46
CA ALA A 147 23.05 -1.03 7.64
C ALA A 147 24.52 -0.65 7.84
N ALA A 148 25.24 -1.46 8.60
CA ALA A 148 26.67 -1.33 8.71
C ALA A 148 27.19 -1.45 7.28
N CYS A 149 27.55 -0.31 6.68
CA CYS A 149 28.37 -0.30 5.48
C CYS A 149 29.65 -1.03 5.88
N SER A 150 29.73 -2.32 5.57
CA SER A 150 30.98 -3.04 5.52
C SER A 150 31.85 -2.33 4.49
N ARG A 151 32.80 -1.55 5.00
CA ARG A 151 33.98 -1.14 4.23
C ARG A 151 34.66 -2.41 3.74
N VAL A 152 34.77 -2.57 2.43
CA VAL A 152 35.82 -3.33 1.76
C VAL A 152 36.43 -2.40 0.72
#